data_AF-A0A8H7B689-F1
#
_entry.id   AF-A0A8H7B689-F1
#
_cell.length_a   1.000
_cell.length_b   1.000
_cell.length_c   1.000
_cell.angle_alpha   90.00
_cell.angle_beta   90.00
_cell.angle_gamma   90.00
#
_symmetry.space_group_name_H-M   'P 1'
#
loop_
_entity.id
_entity.type
_entity.pdbx_description
1 polymer ?
#
loop_
_entity_poly.entity_id
_entity_poly.type
_entity_poly.pdbx_seq_one_letter_code
_entity_poly.pdbx_strand_id
1 'polypeptide(L)'
;MYTSILFSTFLATAFAAPLVQRQSPQTGGNDSWQPASDTTTTCATSDKSISFVRGPQLDTVLDNACAAMMPPCAYQDRVAKGTVCTATVDYPLDGPKSNTQHANVVDKDGNSISGWDIKFDVTPATQPDNSAGVFWKVEDCYGYFARMLEKSGSEGCHNGVGSGIGSAKVGGDSSLADTEFKVTIVTREA
;
A
#
# COMPACT_ATOMS: atom_id res chain seq x y z
N MET A 1 -7.16 -55.52 51.87
CA MET A 1 -6.28 -54.59 51.12
C MET A 1 -5.79 -55.41 49.93
N TYR A 2 -6.12 -55.12 48.68
CA TYR A 2 -5.95 -53.86 47.98
C TYR A 2 -6.98 -53.65 46.87
N THR A 3 -7.16 -52.38 46.58
CA THR A 3 -8.14 -51.65 45.78
C THR A 3 -7.93 -51.80 44.26
N SER A 4 -9.05 -51.76 43.52
CA SER A 4 -9.14 -51.49 42.08
C SER A 4 -8.42 -50.20 41.67
N ILE A 5 -7.96 -50.10 40.40
CA ILE A 5 -8.15 -48.93 39.51
C ILE A 5 -7.91 -49.39 38.05
N LEU A 6 -8.94 -49.25 37.21
CA LEU A 6 -8.89 -49.29 35.76
C LEU A 6 -8.40 -47.92 35.25
N PHE A 7 -7.30 -47.88 34.50
CA PHE A 7 -6.85 -46.67 33.82
C PHE A 7 -7.45 -46.60 32.41
N SER A 8 -8.52 -45.81 32.26
CA SER A 8 -9.01 -45.35 30.96
C SER A 8 -8.14 -44.19 30.48
N THR A 9 -7.34 -44.41 29.44
CA THR A 9 -6.61 -43.35 28.74
C THR A 9 -7.51 -42.69 27.70
N PHE A 10 -7.95 -41.47 27.98
CA PHE A 10 -8.54 -40.56 26.99
C PHE A 10 -7.43 -40.08 26.03
N LEU A 11 -7.46 -40.53 24.79
CA LEU A 11 -6.67 -39.95 23.70
C LEU A 11 -7.37 -38.66 23.24
N ALA A 12 -6.93 -37.52 23.76
CA ALA A 12 -7.26 -36.23 23.19
C ALA A 12 -6.51 -36.07 21.86
N THR A 13 -7.19 -36.26 20.73
CA THR A 13 -6.69 -35.88 19.41
C THR A 13 -6.63 -34.35 19.34
N ALA A 14 -5.50 -33.78 19.75
CA ALA A 14 -5.20 -32.39 19.45
C ALA A 14 -5.02 -32.25 17.94
N PHE A 15 -6.04 -31.72 17.26
CA PHE A 15 -5.87 -31.20 15.91
C PHE A 15 -4.94 -29.98 16.02
N ALA A 16 -3.64 -30.22 15.93
CA ALA A 16 -2.69 -29.19 15.54
C ALA A 16 -3.02 -28.84 14.08
N ALA A 17 -3.97 -27.92 13.90
CA ALA A 17 -4.14 -27.28 12.60
C ALA A 17 -2.77 -26.68 12.26
N PRO A 18 -2.22 -26.97 11.07
CA PRO A 18 -1.01 -26.29 10.64
C PRO A 18 -1.39 -24.81 10.61
N LEU A 19 -0.76 -24.02 11.49
CA LEU A 19 -0.66 -22.58 11.32
C LEU A 19 0.14 -22.39 10.04
N VAL A 20 -0.54 -22.50 8.90
CA VAL A 20 -0.05 -21.97 7.64
C VAL A 20 0.07 -20.49 7.92
N GLN A 21 1.28 -20.04 8.27
CA GLN A 21 1.66 -18.64 8.20
C GLN A 21 1.35 -18.24 6.76
N ARG A 22 0.18 -17.61 6.54
CA ARG A 22 -0.01 -16.77 5.36
C ARG A 22 1.09 -15.73 5.48
N GLN A 23 2.15 -15.90 4.69
CA GLN A 23 3.25 -14.96 4.65
C GLN A 23 2.63 -13.63 4.23
N SER A 24 2.57 -12.66 5.15
CA SER A 24 2.34 -11.28 4.76
C SER A 24 3.39 -10.92 3.71
N PRO A 25 3.00 -10.31 2.58
CA PRO A 25 3.95 -9.90 1.56
C PRO A 25 5.07 -9.06 2.20
N GLN A 26 6.32 -9.36 1.85
CA GLN A 26 7.47 -8.56 2.32
C GLN A 26 7.54 -7.19 1.65
N THR A 27 6.89 -7.08 0.49
CA THR A 27 6.79 -5.90 -0.37
C THR A 27 5.36 -5.80 -0.87
N GLY A 28 4.86 -4.59 -1.13
CA GLY A 28 3.54 -4.39 -1.71
C GLY A 28 3.44 -4.72 -3.20
N GLY A 29 4.59 -4.86 -3.87
CA GLY A 29 4.67 -5.24 -5.28
C GLY A 29 4.04 -6.61 -5.56
N ASN A 30 3.14 -6.65 -6.54
CA ASN A 30 2.53 -7.86 -7.04
C ASN A 30 2.26 -7.74 -8.55
N ASP A 31 3.02 -8.48 -9.37
CA ASP A 31 2.92 -8.45 -10.85
C ASP A 31 1.53 -8.86 -11.39
N SER A 32 0.74 -9.59 -10.59
CA SER A 32 -0.61 -10.01 -10.94
C SER A 32 -1.71 -9.04 -10.48
N TRP A 33 -1.35 -8.02 -9.69
CA TRP A 33 -2.31 -7.02 -9.24
C TRP A 33 -2.84 -6.22 -10.41
N GLN A 34 -4.15 -5.95 -10.40
CA GLN A 34 -4.84 -5.13 -11.38
C GLN A 34 -5.71 -4.13 -10.64
N PRO A 35 -5.86 -2.90 -11.16
CA PRO A 35 -6.78 -1.94 -10.57
C PRO A 35 -8.23 -2.46 -10.69
N ALA A 36 -9.10 -2.02 -9.78
CA ALA A 36 -10.54 -2.19 -9.96
C ALA A 36 -11.00 -1.65 -11.32
N SER A 37 -12.05 -2.26 -11.88
CA SER A 37 -12.65 -1.78 -13.13
C SER A 37 -13.04 -0.31 -13.02
N ASP A 38 -13.02 0.41 -14.14
CA ASP A 38 -13.41 1.82 -14.20
C ASP A 38 -12.56 2.77 -13.32
N THR A 39 -11.41 2.31 -12.80
CA THR A 39 -10.43 3.18 -12.16
C THR A 39 -9.95 4.22 -13.16
N THR A 40 -10.06 5.49 -12.79
CA THR A 40 -9.64 6.61 -13.64
C THR A 40 -8.37 7.23 -13.09
N THR A 41 -7.46 7.64 -13.98
CA THR A 41 -6.25 8.39 -13.62
C THR A 41 -6.30 9.78 -14.23
N THR A 42 -6.04 10.79 -13.41
CA THR A 42 -5.95 12.20 -13.81
C THR A 42 -4.56 12.72 -13.52
N CYS A 43 -3.81 13.03 -14.58
CA CYS A 43 -2.47 13.59 -14.45
C CYS A 43 -2.51 15.11 -14.38
N ALA A 44 -1.74 15.68 -13.46
CA ALA A 44 -1.59 17.12 -13.32
C ALA A 44 -0.40 17.62 -14.14
N THR A 45 -0.55 18.78 -14.76
CA THR A 45 0.55 19.45 -15.46
C THR A 45 1.54 19.99 -14.44
N SER A 46 2.83 19.67 -14.63
CA SER A 46 3.93 20.16 -13.81
C SER A 46 5.17 20.38 -14.67
N ASP A 47 6.01 21.34 -14.28
CA ASP A 47 7.35 21.52 -14.82
C ASP A 47 8.38 20.57 -14.19
N LYS A 48 7.93 19.71 -13.27
CA LYS A 48 8.75 18.76 -12.52
C LYS A 48 8.27 17.34 -12.75
N SER A 49 9.20 16.41 -12.77
CA SER A 49 8.93 14.98 -12.81
C SER A 49 9.77 14.28 -11.76
N ILE A 50 9.28 13.15 -11.29
CA ILE A 50 9.97 12.27 -10.35
C ILE A 50 10.88 11.35 -11.14
N SER A 51 12.13 11.20 -10.71
CA SER A 51 13.10 10.27 -11.29
C SER A 51 13.38 9.13 -10.32
N PHE A 52 13.06 7.91 -10.74
CA PHE A 52 13.43 6.67 -10.05
C PHE A 52 14.67 5.99 -10.66
N VAL A 53 15.17 6.49 -11.81
CA VAL A 53 16.40 6.00 -12.45
C VAL A 53 17.64 6.46 -11.69
N ARG A 54 17.55 7.62 -11.05
CA ARG A 54 18.61 8.19 -10.21
C ARG A 54 18.03 8.30 -8.81
N GLY A 55 18.62 7.65 -7.81
CA GLY A 55 18.19 7.76 -6.41
C GLY A 55 17.40 6.54 -5.89
N PRO A 56 16.54 6.75 -4.87
CA PRO A 56 15.70 5.69 -4.33
C PRO A 56 14.86 5.02 -5.42
N GLN A 57 14.85 3.69 -5.43
CA GLN A 57 14.06 2.91 -6.37
C GLN A 57 12.56 3.06 -6.07
N LEU A 58 11.73 2.99 -7.10
CA LEU A 58 10.27 3.13 -6.98
C LEU A 58 9.72 2.19 -5.90
N ASP A 59 10.04 0.89 -5.98
CA ASP A 59 9.55 -0.13 -5.06
C ASP A 59 9.89 0.22 -3.60
N THR A 60 11.11 0.70 -3.35
CA THR A 60 11.54 1.12 -2.01
C THR A 60 10.75 2.34 -1.52
N VAL A 61 10.51 3.32 -2.39
CA VAL A 61 9.73 4.52 -2.06
C VAL A 61 8.29 4.14 -1.72
N LEU A 62 7.67 3.30 -2.55
CA LEU A 62 6.28 2.88 -2.37
C LEU A 62 6.10 1.97 -1.15
N ASP A 63 6.98 0.99 -0.95
CA ASP A 63 6.92 0.13 0.23
C ASP A 63 7.07 0.94 1.52
N ASN A 64 7.94 1.95 1.54
CA ASN A 64 8.09 2.84 2.69
C ASN A 64 6.89 3.74 2.91
N ALA A 65 6.33 4.31 1.84
CA ALA A 65 5.12 5.13 1.93
C ALA A 65 3.95 4.30 2.45
N CYS A 66 3.71 3.12 1.88
CA CYS A 66 2.62 2.25 2.27
C CYS A 66 2.80 1.67 3.67
N ALA A 67 4.00 1.26 4.05
CA ALA A 67 4.26 0.83 5.43
C ALA A 67 4.02 1.93 6.47
N ALA A 68 4.20 3.20 6.11
CA ALA A 68 3.90 4.32 6.99
C ALA A 68 2.39 4.66 7.05
N MET A 69 1.64 4.39 5.99
CA MET A 69 0.20 4.69 5.92
C MET A 69 -0.69 3.54 6.42
N MET A 70 -0.18 2.31 6.38
CA MET A 70 -0.90 1.11 6.81
C MET A 70 -0.58 0.75 8.27
N PRO A 71 -1.45 -0.05 8.94
CA PRO A 71 -1.16 -0.55 10.28
C PRO A 71 0.14 -1.39 10.29
N PRO A 72 0.90 -1.42 11.40
CA PRO A 72 2.19 -2.13 11.45
C PRO A 72 2.12 -3.61 11.07
N CYS A 73 1.01 -4.28 11.41
CA CYS A 73 0.80 -5.69 11.07
C CYS A 73 0.57 -5.98 9.58
N ALA A 74 0.46 -4.94 8.73
CA ALA A 74 0.51 -5.07 7.27
C ALA A 74 1.93 -5.37 6.76
N TYR A 75 2.96 -4.95 7.50
CA TYR A 75 4.37 -5.15 7.17
C TYR A 75 5.08 -5.83 8.36
N GLN A 76 4.84 -7.13 8.52
CA GLN A 76 5.27 -7.89 9.71
C GLN A 76 6.79 -7.98 9.88
N ASP A 77 7.55 -7.83 8.80
CA ASP A 77 9.01 -7.74 8.82
C ASP A 77 9.52 -6.44 9.46
N ARG A 78 8.65 -5.42 9.57
CA ARG A 78 8.96 -4.10 10.14
C ARG A 78 8.52 -3.93 11.60
N VAL A 79 7.89 -4.94 12.20
CA VAL A 79 7.52 -4.92 13.63
C VAL A 79 8.56 -5.62 14.51
N ALA A 80 8.56 -5.30 15.80
CA ALA A 80 9.50 -5.89 16.75
C ALA A 80 9.31 -7.42 16.83
N LYS A 81 10.42 -8.16 16.96
CA LYS A 81 10.38 -9.62 17.15
C LYS A 81 9.48 -9.98 18.33
N GLY A 82 8.54 -10.90 18.12
CA GLY A 82 7.55 -11.31 19.12
C GLY A 82 6.22 -10.57 19.06
N THR A 83 6.06 -9.61 18.16
CA THR A 83 4.76 -8.99 17.87
C THR A 83 3.82 -10.04 17.26
N VAL A 84 2.65 -10.21 17.87
CA VAL A 84 1.61 -11.12 17.39
C VAL A 84 0.64 -10.32 16.54
N CYS A 85 0.62 -10.58 15.24
CA CYS A 85 -0.34 -10.01 14.30
C CYS A 85 -1.44 -11.04 14.00
N THR A 86 -2.69 -10.59 13.93
CA THR A 86 -3.77 -11.39 13.37
C THR A 86 -3.57 -11.52 11.86
N ALA A 87 -3.87 -12.69 11.29
CA ALA A 87 -3.77 -12.92 9.86
C ALA A 87 -4.92 -12.24 9.10
N THR A 88 -4.84 -10.92 9.00
CA THR A 88 -5.77 -10.08 8.25
C THR A 88 -5.10 -9.64 6.96
N VAL A 89 -5.80 -9.72 5.83
CA VAL A 89 -5.31 -9.19 4.54
C VAL A 89 -6.02 -7.90 4.13
N ASP A 90 -7.22 -7.66 4.69
CA ASP A 90 -8.02 -6.45 4.48
C ASP A 90 -7.90 -5.54 5.70
N TYR A 91 -7.19 -4.43 5.56
CA TYR A 91 -6.98 -3.46 6.62
C TYR A 91 -8.02 -2.33 6.53
N PRO A 92 -8.52 -1.81 7.66
CA PRO A 92 -9.42 -0.67 7.61
C PRO A 92 -8.66 0.60 7.17
N LEU A 93 -9.30 1.40 6.33
CA LEU A 93 -8.87 2.74 5.94
C LEU A 93 -9.74 3.76 6.69
N ASP A 94 -9.44 3.94 7.99
CA ASP A 94 -10.23 4.73 8.96
C ASP A 94 -10.13 6.26 8.78
N GLY A 95 -9.97 6.73 7.54
CA GLY A 95 -9.82 8.13 7.19
C GLY A 95 -8.58 8.40 6.32
N PRO A 96 -8.35 9.68 5.96
CA PRO A 96 -7.25 10.06 5.09
C PRO A 96 -5.88 9.64 5.65
N LYS A 97 -5.03 9.12 4.78
CA LYS A 97 -3.64 8.75 5.07
C LYS A 97 -2.71 9.57 4.22
N SER A 98 -1.52 9.83 4.74
CA SER A 98 -0.53 10.65 4.07
C SER A 98 0.87 10.25 4.49
N ASN A 99 1.80 10.28 3.54
CA ASN A 99 3.21 10.13 3.84
C ASN A 99 4.08 10.85 2.80
N THR A 100 5.15 11.49 3.28
CA THR A 100 6.16 12.13 2.42
C THR A 100 7.40 11.24 2.37
N GLN A 101 7.88 10.96 1.17
CA GLN A 101 9.10 10.21 0.91
C GLN A 101 10.11 11.05 0.16
N HIS A 102 11.38 10.84 0.50
CA HIS A 102 12.46 11.41 -0.26
C HIS A 102 12.54 10.76 -1.65
N ALA A 103 12.67 11.60 -2.68
CA ALA A 103 12.94 11.14 -4.03
C ALA A 103 13.66 12.20 -4.83
N ASN A 104 14.23 11.79 -5.96
CA ASN A 104 14.84 12.71 -6.89
C ASN A 104 13.78 13.31 -7.80
N VAL A 105 13.81 14.63 -7.91
CA VAL A 105 12.97 15.40 -8.81
C VAL A 105 13.85 15.98 -9.91
N VAL A 106 13.33 15.98 -11.13
CA VAL A 106 13.94 16.59 -12.30
C VAL A 106 13.04 17.68 -12.86
N ASP A 107 13.64 18.68 -13.50
CA ASP A 107 12.92 19.69 -14.29
C ASP A 107 12.44 19.12 -15.63
N LYS A 108 11.74 19.94 -16.41
CA LYS A 108 11.24 19.61 -17.76
C LYS A 108 12.32 19.16 -18.76
N ASP A 109 13.59 19.50 -18.52
CA ASP A 109 14.72 19.16 -19.37
C ASP A 109 15.46 17.91 -18.86
N GLY A 110 15.00 17.32 -17.74
CA GLY A 110 15.60 16.15 -17.11
C GLY A 110 16.76 16.45 -16.17
N ASN A 111 17.01 17.73 -15.83
CA ASN A 111 18.05 18.09 -14.87
C ASN A 111 17.55 17.88 -13.44
N SER A 112 18.39 17.27 -12.60
CA SER A 112 18.06 17.06 -11.18
C SER A 112 17.95 18.39 -10.43
N ILE A 113 16.88 18.53 -9.65
CA ILE A 113 16.65 19.68 -8.78
C ILE A 113 16.51 19.22 -7.33
N SER A 114 17.11 19.95 -6.40
CA SER A 114 17.10 19.66 -4.96
C SER A 114 15.99 20.40 -4.22
N GLY A 115 15.73 19.99 -2.97
CA GLY A 115 14.77 20.67 -2.08
C GLY A 115 13.32 20.23 -2.27
N TRP A 116 13.11 19.08 -2.91
CA TRP A 116 11.79 18.53 -3.19
C TRP A 116 11.69 17.10 -2.69
N ASP A 117 10.51 16.72 -2.24
CA ASP A 117 10.12 15.37 -1.88
C ASP A 117 8.79 15.02 -2.54
N ILE A 118 8.36 13.77 -2.42
CA ILE A 118 7.08 13.29 -2.96
C ILE A 118 6.14 13.03 -1.80
N LYS A 119 4.91 13.48 -1.94
CA LYS A 119 3.84 13.22 -0.99
C LYS A 119 2.80 12.30 -1.61
N PHE A 120 2.53 11.21 -0.89
CA PHE A 120 1.48 10.25 -1.17
C PHE A 120 0.31 10.53 -0.24
N ASP A 121 -0.88 10.71 -0.81
CA ASP A 121 -2.13 10.92 -0.08
C ASP A 121 -3.14 9.86 -0.50
N VAL A 122 -3.89 9.31 0.46
CA VAL A 122 -5.00 8.39 0.22
C VAL A 122 -6.22 8.90 0.96
N THR A 123 -7.29 9.16 0.22
CA THR A 123 -8.55 9.69 0.77
C THR A 123 -9.67 8.69 0.52
N PRO A 124 -10.16 7.98 1.56
CA PRO A 124 -11.29 7.06 1.39
C PRO A 124 -12.56 7.82 0.97
N ALA A 125 -13.44 7.13 0.25
CA ALA A 125 -14.78 7.64 -0.03
C ALA A 125 -15.56 7.86 1.27
N THR A 126 -16.39 8.91 1.30
CA THR A 126 -17.33 9.13 2.40
C THR A 126 -18.32 7.97 2.46
N GLN A 127 -18.35 7.27 3.58
CA GLN A 127 -19.27 6.15 3.81
C GLN A 127 -20.47 6.60 4.65
N PRO A 128 -21.66 6.02 4.43
CA PRO A 128 -22.78 6.12 5.37
C PRO A 128 -22.40 5.60 6.76
N ASP A 129 -23.03 6.13 7.81
CA ASP A 129 -22.77 5.73 9.21
C ASP A 129 -22.96 4.24 9.49
N ASN A 130 -23.75 3.55 8.67
CA ASN A 130 -24.04 2.11 8.77
C ASN A 130 -23.26 1.24 7.77
N SER A 131 -22.23 1.79 7.10
CA SER A 131 -21.36 1.04 6.20
C SER A 131 -20.45 0.07 6.96
N ALA A 132 -20.00 -0.98 6.26
CA ALA A 132 -18.93 -1.85 6.75
C ALA A 132 -17.58 -1.11 6.87
N GLY A 133 -17.44 0.03 6.18
CA GLY A 133 -16.21 0.81 6.10
C GLY A 133 -15.44 0.56 4.81
N VAL A 134 -14.36 1.32 4.63
CA VAL A 134 -13.41 1.15 3.51
C VAL A 134 -12.27 0.28 3.97
N PHE A 135 -11.94 -0.74 3.17
CA PHE A 135 -10.82 -1.63 3.44
C PHE A 135 -9.90 -1.69 2.23
N TRP A 136 -8.61 -1.81 2.50
CA TRP A 136 -7.55 -1.96 1.51
C TRP A 136 -6.58 -3.07 1.88
N LYS A 137 -5.92 -3.61 0.87
CA LYS A 137 -4.82 -4.55 1.03
C LYS A 137 -3.48 -3.85 0.83
N VAL A 138 -2.42 -4.56 1.20
CA VAL A 138 -1.04 -4.09 0.98
C VAL A 138 -0.79 -3.85 -0.51
N GLU A 139 -1.29 -4.75 -1.35
CA GLU A 139 -1.19 -4.67 -2.80
C GLU A 139 -2.00 -3.51 -3.39
N ASP A 140 -3.11 -3.11 -2.75
CA ASP A 140 -3.90 -1.95 -3.20
C ASP A 140 -3.14 -0.65 -2.93
N CYS A 141 -2.57 -0.51 -1.73
CA CYS A 141 -1.76 0.67 -1.42
C CYS A 141 -0.61 0.84 -2.43
N TYR A 142 0.12 -0.23 -2.69
CA TYR A 142 1.24 -0.21 -3.63
C TYR A 142 0.77 -0.02 -5.08
N GLY A 143 -0.17 -0.85 -5.52
CA GLY A 143 -0.55 -1.02 -6.91
C GLY A 143 -1.12 0.24 -7.56
N TYR A 144 -1.96 0.99 -6.84
CA TYR A 144 -2.51 2.24 -7.38
C TYR A 144 -1.43 3.30 -7.60
N PHE A 145 -0.47 3.44 -6.67
CA PHE A 145 0.64 4.37 -6.84
C PHE A 145 1.63 3.91 -7.91
N ALA A 146 2.00 2.62 -7.91
CA ALA A 146 2.90 2.05 -8.92
C ALA A 146 2.33 2.23 -10.33
N ARG A 147 1.06 1.84 -10.54
CA ARG A 147 0.37 2.04 -11.82
C ARG A 147 0.43 3.49 -12.28
N MET A 148 0.11 4.45 -11.40
CA MET A 148 0.15 5.87 -11.74
C MET A 148 1.57 6.37 -12.06
N LEU A 149 2.60 5.88 -11.38
CA LEU A 149 3.98 6.35 -11.55
C LEU A 149 4.71 5.67 -12.72
N GLU A 150 4.33 4.44 -13.08
CA GLU A 150 5.00 3.65 -14.12
C GLU A 150 4.31 3.72 -15.48
N LYS A 151 2.98 3.79 -15.51
CA LYS A 151 2.22 3.77 -16.76
C LYS A 151 2.11 5.18 -17.33
N SER A 152 1.87 5.26 -18.65
CA SER A 152 1.63 6.49 -19.38
C SER A 152 0.19 6.55 -19.90
N GLY A 153 -0.25 7.72 -20.37
CA GLY A 153 -1.54 7.89 -21.02
C GLY A 153 -2.70 7.87 -20.01
N SER A 154 -3.77 7.12 -20.31
CA SER A 154 -4.94 7.03 -19.43
C SER A 154 -4.71 6.18 -18.18
N GLU A 155 -3.62 5.41 -18.13
CA GLU A 155 -3.33 4.48 -17.04
C GLU A 155 -2.40 5.06 -15.98
N GLY A 156 -1.64 6.12 -16.32
CA GLY A 156 -0.63 6.67 -15.44
C GLY A 156 0.02 7.93 -16.00
N CYS A 157 0.81 8.57 -15.14
CA CYS A 157 1.40 9.88 -15.35
C CYS A 157 2.88 9.84 -15.73
N HIS A 158 3.41 8.67 -16.08
CA HIS A 158 4.75 8.56 -16.64
C HIS A 158 4.81 9.26 -18.00
N ASN A 159 5.86 10.05 -18.18
CA ASN A 159 6.13 10.81 -19.39
C ASN A 159 7.58 10.54 -19.88
N GLY A 160 7.98 11.16 -20.99
CA GLY A 160 9.32 10.93 -21.57
C GLY A 160 10.51 11.39 -20.73
N VAL A 161 10.28 12.08 -19.61
CA VAL A 161 11.31 12.60 -18.68
C VAL A 161 11.33 11.83 -17.37
N GLY A 162 10.17 11.42 -16.86
CA GLY A 162 10.03 10.66 -15.61
C GLY A 162 8.57 10.47 -15.22
N SER A 163 8.34 10.15 -13.95
CA SER A 163 7.00 9.95 -13.40
C SER A 163 6.36 11.30 -13.03
N GLY A 164 5.21 11.60 -13.62
CA GLY A 164 4.43 12.78 -13.29
C GLY A 164 3.64 12.66 -11.98
N ILE A 165 2.89 13.72 -11.68
CA ILE A 165 2.00 13.80 -10.50
C ILE A 165 0.53 13.76 -10.94
N GLY A 166 -0.37 13.42 -10.03
CA GLY A 166 -1.79 13.26 -10.35
C GLY A 166 -2.55 12.52 -9.27
N SER A 167 -3.73 12.05 -9.63
CA SER A 167 -4.52 11.15 -8.80
C SER A 167 -5.16 10.01 -9.59
N ALA A 168 -5.35 8.89 -8.92
CA ALA A 168 -6.16 7.77 -9.36
C ALA A 168 -7.39 7.67 -8.47
N LYS A 169 -8.57 7.67 -9.07
CA LYS A 169 -9.84 7.45 -8.40
C LYS A 169 -10.31 6.03 -8.67
N VAL A 170 -10.45 5.23 -7.61
CA VAL A 170 -10.83 3.83 -7.70
C VAL A 170 -12.27 3.70 -8.21
N GLY A 171 -12.47 2.86 -9.22
CA GLY A 171 -13.79 2.54 -9.77
C GLY A 171 -14.34 1.20 -9.29
N GLY A 172 -15.41 0.76 -9.97
CA GLY A 172 -16.05 -0.53 -9.75
C GLY A 172 -16.75 -0.65 -8.39
N ASP A 173 -17.11 -1.88 -8.03
CA ASP A 173 -17.94 -2.18 -6.85
C ASP A 173 -17.11 -2.74 -5.67
N SER A 174 -15.87 -2.27 -5.49
CA SER A 174 -15.00 -2.70 -4.39
C SER A 174 -15.22 -1.88 -3.12
N SER A 175 -14.68 -2.35 -1.98
CA SER A 175 -14.64 -1.54 -0.75
C SER A 175 -13.89 -0.22 -0.90
N LEU A 176 -13.01 -0.13 -1.91
CA LEU A 176 -12.24 1.07 -2.23
C LEU A 176 -12.91 1.98 -3.23
N ALA A 177 -14.09 1.65 -3.77
CA ALA A 177 -14.78 2.49 -4.73
C ALA A 177 -14.81 3.96 -4.29
N ASP A 178 -14.52 4.86 -5.22
CA ASP A 178 -14.38 6.31 -5.04
C ASP A 178 -13.21 6.78 -4.15
N THR A 179 -12.39 5.89 -3.60
CA THR A 179 -11.15 6.25 -2.90
C THR A 179 -10.17 6.91 -3.87
N GLU A 180 -9.54 8.00 -3.44
CA GLU A 180 -8.55 8.74 -4.23
C GLU A 180 -7.14 8.46 -3.73
N PHE A 181 -6.26 8.01 -4.63
CA PHE A 181 -4.82 7.89 -4.43
C PHE A 181 -4.14 9.02 -5.17
N LYS A 182 -3.39 9.86 -4.47
CA LYS A 182 -2.82 11.08 -5.03
C LYS A 182 -1.32 11.16 -4.78
N VAL A 183 -0.59 11.60 -5.79
CA VAL A 183 0.84 11.89 -5.71
C VAL A 183 1.08 13.35 -6.04
N THR A 184 1.86 14.02 -5.20
CA THR A 184 2.30 15.40 -5.43
C THR A 184 3.79 15.56 -5.15
N ILE A 185 4.41 16.56 -5.77
CA ILE A 185 5.76 17.00 -5.43
C ILE A 185 5.63 18.18 -4.47
N VAL A 186 6.32 18.11 -3.34
CA VAL A 186 6.27 19.11 -2.27
C VAL A 186 7.66 19.63 -1.95
N THR A 187 7.74 20.86 -1.45
CA THR A 187 9.00 21.41 -0.94
C THR A 187 9.43 20.60 0.29
N ARG A 188 10.71 20.25 0.35
CA ARG A 188 11.29 19.59 1.53
C ARG A 188 11.24 20.52 2.73
N GLU A 189 10.68 20.03 3.84
CA GLU A 189 10.74 20.71 5.12
C GLU A 189 12.19 20.67 5.64
N ALA A 190 12.66 21.81 6.17
CA ALA A 190 14.04 22.03 6.60
C ALA A 190 14.34 21.43 7.98
#